data_AF-A0A9E4L104-F1
#
_entry.id   AF-A0A9E4L104-F1
#
_cell.length_a   1.000
_cell.length_b   1.000
_cell.length_c   1.000
_cell.angle_alpha   90.00
_cell.angle_beta   90.00
_cell.angle_gamma   90.00
#
_symmetry.space_group_name_H-M   'P 1'
#
loop_
_entity.id
_entity.type
_entity.pdbx_description
1 polymer ?
#
loop_
_entity_poly.entity_id
_entity_poly.type
_entity_poly.pdbx_seq_one_letter_code
_entity_poly.pdbx_strand_id
1 'polypeptide(L)'
;MSIHYRVAIDRDNDGRFATEIDQEALELRWRLGLRRAYESMADYSWARITLHNPHGAFSPERHSLPSGMRVRIQSDANGAVRSHFTGVISYIEPDAGTLGRKQAVIHLQDIQPWLEDSPARIAPQIDVTADQVIRDLLDQAVIRRAVIAGFCLIDVGGYNMIDRARIFPPQHLTLSLERGKTRFAYVGDWWRDSTSIRQAISEIVASERGRFYVDREGALVFLNRHYTLLNETLAAQFDDNMSGMSYSYGDQRLNRLTVLMRPREIGERDTLLWQLQGELRLEQRSELPLTLRLVDEQNQPFGLLAFDRLVSRFQRAPENRGYTINEDVAVEITRLGMTSLELRLVNRRREAVYLTLLQLYGKPLYRHDPLEIVEADGEGQYVYGLKQLSLDLPALSDVVTARAFAAYEVLRRKHPRGLIHSLRLDAREHGSTALSAALFDRIRVSESQTGHQARDYFIIGEEHHIRDGGATHEVEWTLEPADSNRFVIVDDSLIGDRDEVLAPY
;
A
#
# COMPACT_ATOMS: atom_id res chain seq x y z
N MET A 1 10.89 15.67 -32.62
CA MET A 1 11.74 15.31 -31.47
C MET A 1 11.90 13.78 -31.50
N SER A 2 13.12 13.25 -31.50
CA SER A 2 13.33 11.79 -31.43
C SER A 2 13.38 11.39 -29.96
N ILE A 3 12.58 10.40 -29.56
CA ILE A 3 12.58 9.83 -28.21
C ILE A 3 13.10 8.41 -28.33
N HIS A 4 14.19 8.10 -27.64
CA HIS A 4 14.76 6.76 -27.61
C HIS A 4 14.35 6.06 -26.32
N TYR A 5 13.69 4.90 -26.44
CA TYR A 5 13.31 4.11 -25.28
C TYR A 5 14.39 3.07 -24.98
N ARG A 6 14.70 2.91 -23.69
CA ARG A 6 15.61 1.87 -23.21
C ARG A 6 14.85 0.98 -22.24
N VAL A 7 14.94 -0.32 -22.46
CA VAL A 7 14.38 -1.33 -21.58
C VAL A 7 15.52 -2.21 -21.12
N ALA A 8 15.72 -2.27 -19.81
CA ALA A 8 16.87 -2.97 -19.24
C ALA A 8 16.47 -3.91 -18.11
N ILE A 9 17.09 -5.10 -18.09
CA ILE A 9 16.89 -6.16 -17.10
C ILE A 9 18.11 -6.23 -16.18
N ASP A 10 17.85 -6.31 -14.88
CA ASP A 10 18.86 -6.53 -13.85
C ASP A 10 19.09 -8.03 -13.64
N ARG A 11 19.85 -8.66 -14.54
CA ARG A 11 20.12 -10.11 -14.50
C ARG A 11 20.92 -10.54 -13.28
N ASP A 12 21.86 -9.69 -12.86
CA ASP A 12 22.77 -10.00 -11.74
C ASP A 12 22.15 -9.63 -10.39
N ASN A 13 21.00 -8.93 -10.37
CA ASN A 13 20.41 -8.33 -9.18
C ASN A 13 21.48 -7.49 -8.47
N ASP A 14 22.02 -6.49 -9.16
CA ASP A 14 22.98 -5.53 -8.62
C ASP A 14 22.48 -4.07 -8.72
N GLY A 15 21.27 -3.87 -9.26
CA GLY A 15 20.64 -2.57 -9.46
C GLY A 15 21.21 -1.76 -10.62
N ARG A 16 22.14 -2.30 -11.41
CA ARG A 16 22.76 -1.57 -12.53
C ARG A 16 22.01 -1.70 -13.85
N PHE A 17 21.13 -2.69 -13.98
CA PHE A 17 20.33 -2.93 -15.19
C PHE A 17 21.20 -3.00 -16.45
N ALA A 18 22.27 -3.81 -16.43
CA ALA A 18 23.26 -3.84 -17.51
C ALA A 18 22.80 -4.56 -18.79
N THR A 19 21.70 -5.30 -18.76
CA THR A 19 21.19 -6.04 -19.93
C THR A 19 20.07 -5.26 -20.62
N GLU A 20 20.39 -4.56 -21.71
CA GLU A 20 19.40 -3.85 -22.53
C GLU A 20 18.71 -4.81 -23.53
N ILE A 21 17.41 -4.60 -23.75
CA ILE A 21 16.54 -5.38 -24.66
C ILE A 21 15.65 -4.48 -25.53
N ASP A 22 16.04 -3.21 -25.70
CA ASP A 22 15.28 -2.20 -26.43
C ASP A 22 15.23 -2.45 -27.94
N GLN A 23 16.26 -3.08 -28.51
CA GLN A 23 16.29 -3.39 -29.95
C GLN A 23 15.24 -4.42 -30.36
N GLU A 24 14.82 -5.29 -29.43
CA GLU A 24 13.79 -6.28 -29.64
C GLU A 24 12.39 -5.78 -29.27
N ALA A 25 12.26 -4.61 -28.65
CA ALA A 25 10.99 -4.05 -28.20
C ALA A 25 10.13 -3.54 -29.37
N LEU A 26 8.98 -4.17 -29.57
CA LEU A 26 7.99 -3.77 -30.57
C LEU A 26 6.95 -2.81 -29.99
N GLU A 27 6.53 -3.07 -28.76
CA GLU A 27 5.49 -2.32 -28.06
C GLU A 27 5.79 -2.28 -26.56
N LEU A 28 5.63 -1.10 -25.96
CA LEU A 28 5.71 -0.90 -24.52
C LEU A 28 4.37 -0.34 -24.05
N ARG A 29 3.80 -0.91 -23.00
CA ARG A 29 2.62 -0.35 -22.34
C ARG A 29 2.80 -0.43 -20.85
N TRP A 30 2.52 0.64 -20.12
CA TRP A 30 2.59 0.61 -18.66
C TRP A 30 1.59 1.56 -18.03
N ARG A 31 1.25 1.29 -16.77
CA ARG A 31 0.35 2.11 -15.96
C ARG A 31 0.88 2.25 -14.54
N LEU A 32 0.80 3.46 -13.99
CA LEU A 32 1.08 3.77 -12.59
C LEU A 32 -0.05 4.61 -11.98
N GLY A 33 -0.12 4.61 -10.64
CA GLY A 33 -0.99 5.49 -9.87
C GLY A 33 -2.42 4.97 -9.68
N LEU A 34 -3.30 5.88 -9.27
CA LEU A 34 -4.69 5.62 -8.91
C LEU A 34 -5.57 5.42 -10.15
N ARG A 35 -6.71 4.74 -9.95
CA ARG A 35 -7.67 4.47 -11.04
C ARG A 35 -8.78 5.50 -11.09
N ARG A 36 -9.11 6.11 -9.95
CA ARG A 36 -10.21 7.07 -9.84
C ARG A 36 -9.86 8.20 -8.88
N ALA A 37 -10.46 9.36 -9.12
CA ALA A 37 -10.38 10.49 -8.22
C ALA A 37 -10.81 10.09 -6.80
N TYR A 38 -10.09 10.61 -5.81
CA TYR A 38 -10.34 10.46 -4.38
C TYR A 38 -10.09 9.07 -3.78
N GLU A 39 -9.49 8.15 -4.55
CA GLU A 39 -8.93 6.92 -4.01
C GLU A 39 -7.74 7.24 -3.07
N SER A 40 -7.56 6.45 -2.03
CA SER A 40 -6.47 6.67 -1.05
C SER A 40 -5.21 5.87 -1.39
N MET A 41 -5.33 4.78 -2.14
CA MET A 41 -4.20 3.93 -2.49
C MET A 41 -4.28 3.56 -3.97
N ALA A 42 -3.14 3.62 -4.65
CA ALA A 42 -3.01 3.14 -6.01
C ALA A 42 -3.18 1.62 -6.07
N ASP A 43 -3.66 1.13 -7.21
CA ASP A 43 -3.65 -0.30 -7.47
C ASP A 43 -2.21 -0.75 -7.86
N TYR A 44 -2.03 -2.03 -8.18
CA TYR A 44 -0.77 -2.54 -8.71
C TYR A 44 -0.41 -1.80 -10.00
N SER A 45 0.77 -1.18 -10.03
CA SER A 45 1.36 -0.68 -11.26
C SER A 45 1.83 -1.87 -12.08
N TRP A 46 1.66 -1.79 -13.39
CA TRP A 46 2.01 -2.89 -14.30
C TRP A 46 2.63 -2.36 -15.57
N ALA A 47 3.43 -3.21 -16.21
CA ALA A 47 3.93 -2.95 -17.55
C ALA A 47 3.93 -4.23 -18.38
N ARG A 48 3.78 -4.05 -19.69
CA ARG A 48 3.79 -5.10 -20.70
C ARG A 48 4.79 -4.70 -21.77
N ILE A 49 5.73 -5.60 -22.05
CA ILE A 49 6.75 -5.41 -23.08
C ILE A 49 6.55 -6.51 -24.10
N THR A 50 6.19 -6.14 -25.34
CA THR A 50 6.09 -7.08 -26.45
C THR A 50 7.40 -7.06 -27.23
N LEU A 51 8.04 -8.22 -27.31
CA LEU A 51 9.36 -8.42 -27.90
C LEU A 51 9.30 -9.27 -29.16
N HIS A 52 10.17 -8.96 -30.12
CA HIS A 52 10.49 -9.85 -31.23
C HIS A 52 11.38 -10.99 -30.73
N ASN A 53 10.92 -12.24 -30.88
CA ASN A 53 11.56 -13.43 -30.31
C ASN A 53 11.80 -14.55 -31.35
N PRO A 54 12.47 -14.28 -32.49
CA PRO A 54 12.60 -15.24 -33.61
C PRO A 54 13.40 -16.49 -33.27
N HIS A 55 14.35 -16.38 -32.32
CA HIS A 55 15.26 -17.45 -31.91
C HIS A 55 14.92 -18.06 -30.55
N GLY A 56 13.88 -17.56 -29.87
CA GLY A 56 13.49 -18.03 -28.54
C GLY A 56 14.36 -17.47 -27.41
N ALA A 57 15.06 -16.35 -27.62
CA ALA A 57 15.88 -15.65 -26.62
C ALA A 57 15.10 -15.29 -25.33
N PHE A 58 13.80 -15.04 -25.46
CA PHE A 58 12.88 -14.71 -24.37
C PHE A 58 11.98 -15.89 -23.97
N SER A 59 12.36 -17.11 -24.32
CA SER A 59 11.65 -18.34 -23.90
C SER A 59 12.32 -18.91 -22.64
N PRO A 60 11.65 -18.92 -21.47
CA PRO A 60 12.26 -19.30 -20.19
C PRO A 60 12.89 -20.69 -20.14
N GLU A 61 12.36 -21.64 -20.92
CA GLU A 61 12.89 -23.00 -21.01
C GLU A 61 14.20 -23.10 -21.81
N ARG A 62 14.52 -22.09 -22.64
CA ARG A 62 15.76 -22.04 -23.44
C ARG A 62 16.82 -21.15 -22.81
N HIS A 63 16.40 -20.04 -22.24
CA HIS A 63 17.29 -19.08 -21.59
C HIS A 63 16.75 -18.74 -20.21
N SER A 64 17.64 -18.74 -19.22
CA SER A 64 17.28 -18.38 -17.85
C SER A 64 16.84 -16.92 -17.77
N LEU A 65 15.52 -16.72 -17.75
CA LEU A 65 14.87 -15.43 -17.50
C LEU A 65 13.78 -15.65 -16.44
N PRO A 66 14.18 -15.86 -15.16
CA PRO A 66 13.25 -16.22 -14.09
C PRO A 66 12.31 -15.07 -13.73
N SER A 67 11.14 -15.44 -13.22
CA SER A 67 10.23 -14.51 -12.53
C SER A 67 10.95 -13.82 -11.36
N GLY A 68 10.56 -12.58 -11.10
CA GLY A 68 11.08 -11.73 -10.03
C GLY A 68 12.24 -10.83 -10.45
N MET A 69 12.87 -11.03 -11.61
CA MET A 69 13.95 -10.15 -12.10
C MET A 69 13.47 -8.71 -12.27
N ARG A 70 14.30 -7.73 -11.92
CA ARG A 70 13.92 -6.31 -12.04
C ARG A 70 14.07 -5.83 -13.47
N VAL A 71 13.14 -5.00 -13.91
CA VAL A 71 13.15 -4.36 -15.22
C VAL A 71 12.89 -2.88 -15.06
N ARG A 72 13.59 -2.07 -15.84
CA ARG A 72 13.43 -0.62 -15.89
C ARG A 72 13.15 -0.16 -17.31
N ILE A 73 12.16 0.70 -17.47
CA ILE A 73 11.82 1.38 -18.72
C ILE A 73 12.24 2.85 -18.59
N GLN A 74 13.03 3.33 -19.53
CA GLN A 74 13.53 4.70 -19.56
C GLN A 74 13.35 5.32 -20.95
N SER A 75 13.31 6.64 -21.01
CA SER A 75 13.44 7.39 -22.26
C SER A 75 14.66 8.28 -22.20
N ASP A 76 15.33 8.44 -23.34
CA ASP A 76 16.33 9.46 -23.60
C ASP A 76 15.76 10.42 -24.65
N ALA A 77 15.54 11.66 -24.22
CA ALA A 77 15.05 12.71 -25.09
C ALA A 77 15.96 13.94 -24.93
N ASN A 78 16.71 14.26 -26.00
CA ASN A 78 17.71 15.33 -26.03
C ASN A 78 18.78 15.20 -24.93
N GLY A 79 19.22 13.97 -24.61
CA GLY A 79 20.26 13.69 -23.61
C GLY A 79 19.75 13.65 -22.17
N ALA A 80 18.47 13.91 -21.92
CA ALA A 80 17.85 13.78 -20.62
C ALA A 80 17.21 12.39 -20.47
N VAL A 81 17.87 11.53 -19.69
CA VAL A 81 17.38 10.19 -19.34
C VAL A 81 16.36 10.29 -18.21
N ARG A 82 15.18 9.70 -18.42
CA ARG A 82 14.09 9.66 -17.43
C ARG A 82 13.61 8.23 -17.25
N SER A 83 13.38 7.83 -16.01
CA SER A 83 12.70 6.57 -15.70
C SER A 83 11.20 6.76 -15.82
N HIS A 84 10.51 5.74 -16.34
CA HIS A 84 9.05 5.73 -16.49
C HIS A 84 8.40 4.60 -15.71
N PHE A 85 9.11 3.49 -15.56
CA PHE A 85 8.61 2.35 -14.82
C PHE A 85 9.79 1.53 -14.29
N THR A 86 9.69 1.10 -13.03
CA THR A 86 10.62 0.14 -12.42
C THR A 86 9.80 -0.92 -11.72
N GLY A 87 9.96 -2.17 -12.13
CA GLY A 87 9.18 -3.29 -11.58
C GLY A 87 9.91 -4.61 -11.71
N VAL A 88 9.17 -5.70 -11.55
CA VAL A 88 9.69 -7.07 -11.56
C VAL A 88 8.91 -7.93 -12.55
N ILE A 89 9.59 -8.90 -13.18
CA ILE A 89 8.94 -9.87 -14.07
C ILE A 89 7.99 -10.73 -13.24
N SER A 90 6.69 -10.64 -13.53
CA SER A 90 5.68 -11.52 -12.95
C SER A 90 5.71 -12.87 -13.68
N TYR A 91 5.51 -12.84 -15.01
CA TYR A 91 5.58 -14.01 -15.87
C TYR A 91 5.88 -13.61 -17.33
N ILE A 92 6.15 -14.60 -18.18
CA ILE A 92 6.53 -14.42 -19.58
C ILE A 92 5.69 -15.35 -20.46
N GLU A 93 5.12 -14.81 -21.53
CA GLU A 93 4.30 -15.53 -22.51
C GLU A 93 4.98 -15.51 -23.88
N PRO A 94 5.81 -16.52 -24.21
CA PRO A 94 6.34 -16.68 -25.57
C PRO A 94 5.30 -17.33 -26.48
N ASP A 95 5.18 -16.85 -27.72
CA ASP A 95 4.38 -17.51 -28.75
C ASP A 95 4.94 -18.91 -29.08
N ALA A 96 4.05 -19.89 -29.20
CA ALA A 96 4.40 -21.24 -29.63
C ALA A 96 4.42 -21.38 -31.17
N GLY A 97 5.25 -22.30 -31.66
CA GLY A 97 5.27 -22.75 -33.05
C GLY A 97 6.32 -22.05 -33.94
N THR A 98 6.94 -22.83 -34.83
CA THR A 98 8.00 -22.36 -35.75
C THR A 98 7.50 -21.42 -36.85
N LEU A 99 6.18 -21.40 -37.09
CA LEU A 99 5.48 -20.55 -38.06
C LEU A 99 4.61 -19.45 -37.40
N GLY A 100 4.65 -19.33 -36.07
CA GLY A 100 3.92 -18.29 -35.34
C GLY A 100 4.50 -16.89 -35.56
N ARG A 101 3.95 -15.88 -34.88
CA ARG A 101 4.47 -14.50 -34.92
C ARG A 101 5.86 -14.37 -34.28
N LYS A 102 6.27 -15.40 -33.52
CA LYS A 102 7.55 -15.48 -32.79
C LYS A 102 7.76 -14.25 -31.91
N GLN A 103 6.73 -13.88 -31.15
CA GLN A 103 6.82 -12.82 -30.17
C GLN A 103 6.95 -13.39 -28.76
N ALA A 104 7.37 -12.56 -27.82
CA ALA A 104 7.26 -12.85 -26.40
C ALA A 104 6.70 -11.63 -25.68
N VAL A 105 5.81 -11.85 -24.73
CA VAL A 105 5.27 -10.79 -23.87
C VAL A 105 5.84 -10.97 -22.48
N ILE A 106 6.55 -9.96 -21.98
CA ILE A 106 6.99 -9.89 -20.59
C ILE A 106 5.97 -9.07 -19.80
N HIS A 107 5.39 -9.67 -18.77
CA HIS A 107 4.47 -9.02 -17.86
C HIS A 107 5.22 -8.60 -16.60
N LEU A 108 5.16 -7.31 -16.30
CA LEU A 108 5.82 -6.69 -15.16
C LEU A 108 4.79 -6.17 -14.15
N GLN A 109 5.14 -6.23 -12.88
CA GLN A 109 4.39 -5.64 -11.78
C GLN A 109 5.33 -4.84 -10.88
N ASP A 110 4.79 -3.88 -10.12
CA ASP A 110 5.55 -3.23 -9.05
C ASP A 110 5.75 -4.16 -7.84
N ILE A 111 6.23 -3.59 -6.73
CA ILE A 111 6.51 -4.33 -5.50
C ILE A 111 5.27 -4.56 -4.61
N GLN A 112 4.13 -3.96 -4.93
CA GLN A 112 2.93 -4.06 -4.09
C GLN A 112 2.32 -5.47 -4.01
N PRO A 113 2.42 -6.38 -5.00
CA PRO A 113 2.00 -7.77 -4.82
C PRO A 113 2.72 -8.46 -3.66
N TRP A 114 4.01 -8.16 -3.45
CA TRP A 114 4.74 -8.72 -2.30
C TRP A 114 4.26 -8.15 -0.96
N LEU A 115 3.73 -6.92 -0.94
CA LEU A 115 3.08 -6.35 0.24
C LEU A 115 1.72 -7.01 0.51
N GLU A 116 1.05 -7.50 -0.53
CA GLU A 116 -0.19 -8.28 -0.41
C GLU A 116 0.11 -9.69 0.17
N ASP A 117 1.19 -10.31 -0.27
CA ASP A 117 1.61 -11.64 0.21
C ASP A 117 2.22 -11.60 1.63
N SER A 118 2.65 -10.41 2.09
CA SER A 118 3.27 -10.23 3.40
C SER A 118 2.20 -9.94 4.47
N PRO A 119 2.13 -10.72 5.57
CA PRO A 119 1.18 -10.45 6.65
C PRO A 119 1.60 -9.22 7.48
N ALA A 120 0.63 -8.38 7.84
CA ALA A 120 0.83 -7.23 8.73
C ALA A 120 0.99 -7.71 10.18
N ARG A 121 2.24 -7.70 10.69
CA ARG A 121 2.57 -8.25 12.02
C ARG A 121 3.33 -7.24 12.88
N ILE A 122 2.85 -6.00 12.96
CA ILE A 122 3.44 -4.99 13.82
C ILE A 122 3.04 -5.17 15.28
N ALA A 123 3.95 -4.81 16.18
CA ALA A 123 3.58 -4.57 17.56
C ALA A 123 2.60 -3.39 17.61
N PRO A 124 1.69 -3.37 18.59
CA PRO A 124 0.81 -2.24 18.78
C PRO A 124 1.51 -0.90 18.86
N GLN A 125 0.83 0.10 18.33
CA GLN A 125 1.30 1.47 18.38
C GLN A 125 0.27 2.38 19.02
N ILE A 126 0.74 3.34 19.80
CA ILE A 126 -0.06 4.29 20.56
C ILE A 126 0.41 5.70 20.20
N ASP A 127 -0.53 6.59 19.93
CA ASP A 127 -0.26 8.00 19.60
C ASP A 127 0.75 8.18 18.45
N VAL A 128 0.47 7.49 17.34
CA VAL A 128 1.34 7.45 16.16
C VAL A 128 0.70 8.11 14.94
N THR A 129 1.53 8.59 14.03
CA THR A 129 1.10 9.15 12.74
C THR A 129 1.12 8.09 11.63
N ALA A 130 0.39 8.35 10.54
CA ALA A 130 0.29 7.43 9.40
C ALA A 130 1.65 6.99 8.84
N ASP A 131 2.59 7.92 8.71
CA ASP A 131 3.94 7.64 8.18
C ASP A 131 4.76 6.72 9.07
N GLN A 132 4.60 6.82 10.39
CA GLN A 132 5.28 5.95 11.35
C GLN A 132 4.76 4.51 11.22
N VAL A 133 3.43 4.35 11.19
CA VAL A 133 2.80 3.04 11.00
C VAL A 133 3.17 2.43 9.65
N ILE A 134 3.09 3.21 8.57
CA ILE A 134 3.43 2.73 7.22
C ILE A 134 4.89 2.29 7.18
N ARG A 135 5.81 3.05 7.78
CA ARG A 135 7.23 2.68 7.86
C ARG A 135 7.42 1.36 8.61
N ASP A 136 6.82 1.23 9.78
CA ASP A 136 6.95 0.02 10.61
C ASP A 136 6.35 -1.22 9.92
N LEU A 137 5.25 -1.06 9.17
CA LEU A 137 4.70 -2.10 8.32
C LEU A 137 5.68 -2.49 7.21
N LEU A 138 6.23 -1.50 6.50
CA LEU A 138 7.15 -1.74 5.38
C LEU A 138 8.48 -2.36 5.81
N ASP A 139 8.97 -2.03 7.02
CA ASP A 139 10.18 -2.64 7.59
C ASP A 139 10.01 -4.14 7.87
N GLN A 140 8.78 -4.65 7.94
CA GLN A 140 8.47 -6.07 8.10
C GLN A 140 8.18 -6.79 6.77
N ALA A 141 8.05 -6.06 5.67
CA ALA A 141 7.63 -6.63 4.41
C ALA A 141 8.66 -7.63 3.88
N VAL A 142 8.20 -8.83 3.53
CA VAL A 142 9.05 -9.87 2.94
C VAL A 142 9.08 -9.66 1.43
N ILE A 143 9.92 -8.71 1.00
CA ILE A 143 10.13 -8.42 -0.42
C ILE A 143 11.43 -9.07 -0.92
N ARG A 144 11.46 -9.44 -2.21
CA ARG A 144 12.69 -9.89 -2.85
C ARG A 144 13.71 -8.76 -2.82
N ARG A 145 14.92 -9.04 -2.33
CA ARG A 145 15.98 -8.04 -2.23
C ARG A 145 16.49 -7.64 -3.60
N ALA A 146 16.68 -6.32 -3.78
CA ALA A 146 17.17 -5.73 -5.02
C ALA A 146 18.62 -6.16 -5.35
N VAL A 147 19.45 -6.43 -4.33
CA VAL A 147 20.83 -6.87 -4.50
C VAL A 147 21.12 -8.12 -3.69
N ILE A 148 21.37 -9.23 -4.39
CA ILE A 148 21.73 -10.52 -3.76
C ILE A 148 23.14 -10.95 -4.18
N ALA A 149 23.64 -10.47 -5.34
CA ALA A 149 24.99 -10.74 -5.78
C ALA A 149 26.03 -10.26 -4.75
N GLY A 150 26.88 -11.17 -4.30
CA GLY A 150 27.92 -10.91 -3.30
C GLY A 150 27.49 -11.07 -1.83
N PHE A 151 26.25 -11.48 -1.55
CA PHE A 151 25.77 -11.82 -0.21
C PHE A 151 25.62 -13.33 0.00
N CYS A 152 25.87 -13.79 1.22
CA CYS A 152 25.68 -15.19 1.63
C CYS A 152 24.30 -15.34 2.29
N LEU A 153 23.50 -16.30 1.81
CA LEU A 153 22.26 -16.71 2.45
C LEU A 153 22.60 -17.77 3.50
N ILE A 154 22.42 -17.44 4.78
CA ILE A 154 22.59 -18.40 5.89
C ILE A 154 21.24 -19.09 6.14
N ASP A 155 21.24 -20.38 6.47
CA ASP A 155 20.06 -21.20 6.78
C ASP A 155 19.03 -21.39 5.65
N VAL A 156 19.41 -21.15 4.39
CA VAL A 156 18.62 -21.56 3.22
C VAL A 156 19.28 -22.77 2.56
N GLY A 157 18.63 -23.95 2.64
CA GLY A 157 19.13 -25.17 2.02
C GLY A 157 19.40 -24.98 0.52
N GLY A 158 20.64 -25.22 0.08
CA GLY A 158 21.08 -25.08 -1.32
C GLY A 158 22.03 -23.90 -1.60
N TYR A 159 22.25 -22.99 -0.65
CA TYR A 159 23.23 -21.90 -0.77
C TYR A 159 24.27 -22.00 0.36
N ASN A 160 25.56 -21.98 0.00
CA ASN A 160 26.68 -22.44 0.82
C ASN A 160 26.94 -21.66 2.13
N MET A 161 27.52 -22.41 3.08
CA MET A 161 27.99 -22.01 4.41
C MET A 161 29.26 -21.14 4.37
N ILE A 162 29.19 -20.05 5.15
CA ILE A 162 30.23 -19.33 5.92
C ILE A 162 31.69 -19.43 5.46
N ASP A 163 32.27 -18.29 5.05
CA ASP A 163 33.64 -17.95 5.47
C ASP A 163 34.01 -16.45 5.53
N ARG A 164 33.13 -15.52 5.12
CA ARG A 164 33.23 -14.08 5.50
C ARG A 164 31.83 -13.49 5.58
N ALA A 165 31.29 -13.37 6.79
CA ALA A 165 29.94 -12.88 7.02
C ALA A 165 29.81 -11.39 6.64
N ARG A 166 29.28 -11.10 5.44
CA ARG A 166 28.54 -9.86 5.21
C ARG A 166 27.08 -10.16 5.60
N ILE A 167 26.77 -9.88 6.85
CA ILE A 167 25.38 -9.83 7.33
C ILE A 167 24.63 -8.87 6.42
N PHE A 168 23.46 -9.26 5.93
CA PHE A 168 22.66 -8.44 5.02
C PHE A 168 22.56 -7.00 5.56
N PRO A 169 22.92 -5.98 4.77
CA PRO A 169 22.54 -4.62 5.13
C PRO A 169 21.02 -4.53 5.24
N PRO A 170 20.49 -3.59 6.04
CA PRO A 170 19.06 -3.35 6.14
C PRO A 170 18.44 -3.19 4.73
N GLN A 171 17.23 -3.70 4.59
CA GLN A 171 16.50 -3.69 3.33
C GLN A 171 16.14 -2.24 2.98
N HIS A 172 16.83 -1.67 1.99
CA HIS A 172 16.52 -0.31 1.55
C HIS A 172 15.42 -0.34 0.49
N LEU A 173 14.17 -0.49 0.94
CA LEU A 173 13.07 0.09 0.17
C LEU A 173 13.35 1.58 0.02
N THR A 174 13.19 2.10 -1.19
CA THR A 174 13.19 3.55 -1.37
C THR A 174 11.84 4.06 -0.91
N LEU A 175 11.84 4.87 0.15
CA LEU A 175 10.64 5.37 0.81
C LEU A 175 10.61 6.90 0.74
N SER A 176 9.49 7.47 0.34
CA SER A 176 9.17 8.89 0.45
C SER A 176 7.87 9.03 1.22
N LEU A 177 7.98 9.18 2.55
CA LEU A 177 6.80 9.22 3.43
C LEU A 177 6.70 10.62 4.05
N GLU A 178 5.69 11.39 3.65
CA GLU A 178 5.37 12.65 4.30
C GLU A 178 4.81 12.42 5.70
N ARG A 179 5.09 13.33 6.63
CA ARG A 179 4.55 13.24 7.99
C ARG A 179 3.01 13.30 7.96
N GLY A 180 2.37 12.31 8.59
CA GLY A 180 0.92 12.29 8.77
C GLY A 180 0.42 13.42 9.65
N LYS A 181 -0.81 13.86 9.41
CA LYS A 181 -1.47 14.96 10.09
C LYS A 181 -2.52 14.49 11.12
N THR A 182 -2.98 13.24 11.06
CA THR A 182 -3.79 12.60 12.12
C THR A 182 -2.89 11.87 13.10
N ARG A 183 -3.21 11.99 14.39
CA ARG A 183 -2.66 11.11 15.43
C ARG A 183 -3.65 10.00 15.71
N PHE A 184 -3.23 8.76 15.48
CA PHE A 184 -4.02 7.58 15.80
C PHE A 184 -3.73 7.17 17.23
N ALA A 185 -4.78 7.13 18.06
CA ALA A 185 -4.65 6.71 19.45
C ALA A 185 -4.15 5.26 19.55
N TYR A 186 -4.63 4.38 18.68
CA TYR A 186 -4.28 2.95 18.63
C TYR A 186 -4.25 2.44 17.20
N VAL A 187 -3.22 1.64 16.88
CA VAL A 187 -3.08 0.97 15.59
C VAL A 187 -2.57 -0.45 15.77
N GLY A 188 -3.07 -1.36 14.93
CA GLY A 188 -2.69 -2.78 14.90
C GLY A 188 -3.53 -3.67 15.81
N ASP A 189 -4.49 -3.12 16.55
CA ASP A 189 -5.35 -3.83 17.50
C ASP A 189 -6.46 -4.69 16.87
N TRP A 190 -6.68 -4.58 15.57
CA TRP A 190 -7.77 -5.31 14.88
C TRP A 190 -7.35 -6.13 13.67
N TRP A 191 -6.07 -6.08 13.30
CA TRP A 191 -5.59 -6.85 12.16
C TRP A 191 -5.52 -8.33 12.53
N ARG A 192 -5.99 -9.16 11.61
CA ARG A 192 -5.96 -10.62 11.75
C ARG A 192 -4.64 -11.13 11.17
N ASP A 193 -4.29 -12.38 11.47
CA ASP A 193 -3.11 -13.03 10.88
C ASP A 193 -3.15 -13.05 9.33
N SER A 194 -4.34 -12.92 8.74
CA SER A 194 -4.60 -12.87 7.30
C SER A 194 -4.57 -11.46 6.70
N THR A 195 -4.49 -10.40 7.51
CA THR A 195 -4.44 -9.02 7.01
C THR A 195 -3.06 -8.80 6.39
N SER A 196 -3.03 -8.45 5.11
CA SER A 196 -1.79 -8.13 4.40
C SER A 196 -1.24 -6.77 4.80
N ILE A 197 0.06 -6.54 4.61
CA ILE A 197 0.67 -5.21 4.78
C ILE A 197 0.00 -4.20 3.85
N ARG A 198 -0.30 -4.59 2.61
CA ARG A 198 -1.02 -3.72 1.67
C ARG A 198 -2.41 -3.33 2.19
N GLN A 199 -3.17 -4.28 2.72
CA GLN A 199 -4.49 -3.98 3.32
C GLN A 199 -4.34 -3.05 4.54
N ALA A 200 -3.38 -3.33 5.42
CA ALA A 200 -3.11 -2.49 6.59
C ALA A 200 -2.73 -1.05 6.19
N ILE A 201 -1.84 -0.88 5.21
CA ILE A 201 -1.48 0.43 4.65
C ILE A 201 -2.73 1.12 4.07
N SER A 202 -3.54 0.39 3.28
CA SER A 202 -4.77 0.95 2.71
C SER A 202 -5.71 1.51 3.78
N GLU A 203 -5.90 0.81 4.90
CA GLU A 203 -6.76 1.25 6.01
C GLU A 203 -6.21 2.51 6.70
N ILE A 204 -4.89 2.58 6.90
CA ILE A 204 -4.21 3.71 7.55
C ILE A 204 -4.21 4.94 6.65
N VAL A 205 -3.88 4.78 5.38
CA VAL A 205 -3.87 5.86 4.40
C VAL A 205 -5.28 6.40 4.17
N ALA A 206 -6.29 5.52 4.14
CA ALA A 206 -7.69 5.95 4.09
C ALA A 206 -8.11 6.73 5.34
N SER A 207 -7.73 6.25 6.53
CA SER A 207 -8.02 6.92 7.82
C SER A 207 -7.33 8.28 7.94
N GLU A 208 -6.17 8.47 7.32
CA GLU A 208 -5.47 9.75 7.23
C GLU A 208 -6.00 10.65 6.11
N ARG A 209 -6.84 10.12 5.19
CA ARG A 209 -7.22 10.74 3.92
C ARG A 209 -6.03 11.08 3.00
N GLY A 210 -4.92 10.37 3.17
CA GLY A 210 -3.70 10.53 2.37
C GLY A 210 -3.75 9.84 1.00
N ARG A 211 -2.60 9.74 0.34
CA ARG A 211 -2.39 9.02 -0.92
C ARG A 211 -1.16 8.13 -0.82
N PHE A 212 -1.26 6.89 -1.27
CA PHE A 212 -0.15 5.93 -1.31
C PHE A 212 0.00 5.29 -2.69
N TYR A 213 1.21 5.29 -3.24
CA TYR A 213 1.49 4.75 -4.58
C TYR A 213 2.97 4.38 -4.75
N VAL A 214 3.28 3.73 -5.87
CA VAL A 214 4.66 3.48 -6.32
C VAL A 214 5.00 4.45 -7.45
N ASP A 215 6.12 5.15 -7.34
CA ASP A 215 6.59 6.07 -8.38
C ASP A 215 7.32 5.37 -9.55
N ARG A 216 7.81 6.15 -10.51
CA ARG A 216 8.49 5.66 -11.72
C ARG A 216 9.82 4.96 -11.42
N GLU A 217 10.45 5.30 -10.30
CA GLU A 217 11.69 4.74 -9.78
C GLU A 217 11.47 3.46 -8.96
N GLY A 218 10.22 3.15 -8.63
CA GLY A 218 9.84 2.00 -7.80
C GLY A 218 9.89 2.31 -6.30
N ALA A 219 9.91 3.58 -5.90
CA ALA A 219 9.83 4.00 -4.51
C ALA A 219 8.38 4.01 -4.02
N LEU A 220 8.18 3.69 -2.74
CA LEU A 220 6.87 3.79 -2.08
C LEU A 220 6.68 5.21 -1.57
N VAL A 221 5.65 5.87 -2.06
CA VAL A 221 5.35 7.26 -1.76
C VAL A 221 4.07 7.35 -0.93
N PHE A 222 4.13 8.07 0.18
CA PHE A 222 2.97 8.45 0.98
C PHE A 222 2.88 9.98 1.03
N LEU A 223 1.75 10.52 0.57
CA LEU A 223 1.40 11.93 0.66
C LEU A 223 0.32 12.12 1.73
N ASN A 224 0.51 13.08 2.63
CA ASN A 224 -0.48 13.35 3.67
C ASN A 224 -1.72 14.07 3.07
N ARG A 225 -2.79 14.17 3.87
CA ARG A 225 -4.06 14.79 3.41
C ARG A 225 -3.95 16.26 2.98
N HIS A 226 -2.93 17.00 3.41
CA HIS A 226 -2.77 18.41 3.06
C HIS A 226 -2.03 18.60 1.74
N TYR A 227 -1.40 17.57 1.18
CA TYR A 227 -0.60 17.68 -0.04
C TYR A 227 -1.39 18.32 -1.19
N THR A 228 -2.57 17.79 -1.51
CA THR A 228 -3.41 18.27 -2.61
C THR A 228 -4.04 19.65 -2.35
N LEU A 229 -4.02 20.10 -1.09
CA LEU A 229 -4.50 21.43 -0.72
C LEU A 229 -3.39 22.48 -0.82
N LEU A 230 -2.16 22.13 -0.42
CA LEU A 230 -1.02 23.03 -0.34
C LEU A 230 -0.17 23.09 -1.61
N ASN A 231 -0.24 22.07 -2.48
CA ASN A 231 0.53 22.08 -3.71
C ASN A 231 -0.11 22.97 -4.79
N GLU A 232 0.45 24.16 -4.95
CA GLU A 232 0.03 25.15 -5.96
C GLU A 232 0.95 25.21 -7.20
N THR A 233 2.00 24.39 -7.24
CA THR A 233 3.00 24.46 -8.31
C THR A 233 2.46 23.88 -9.60
N LEU A 234 2.24 24.72 -10.61
CA LEU A 234 1.75 24.29 -11.92
C LEU A 234 2.87 23.71 -12.77
N ALA A 235 2.76 22.43 -13.14
CA ALA A 235 3.70 21.72 -14.00
C ALA A 235 3.45 21.97 -15.50
N ALA A 236 2.18 22.08 -15.92
CA ALA A 236 1.82 22.30 -17.31
C ALA A 236 0.43 22.92 -17.48
N GLN A 237 0.20 23.49 -18.67
CA GLN A 237 -1.10 24.02 -19.09
C GLN A 237 -1.46 23.51 -20.49
N PHE A 238 -2.72 23.14 -20.65
CA PHE A 238 -3.30 22.66 -21.90
C PHE A 238 -4.50 23.51 -22.29
N ASP A 239 -4.60 23.82 -23.58
CA ASP A 239 -5.61 24.74 -24.13
C ASP A 239 -5.99 24.27 -25.55
N ASP A 240 -7.10 23.55 -25.66
CA ASP A 240 -7.64 22.99 -26.92
C ASP A 240 -6.62 22.20 -27.77
N ASN A 241 -5.55 21.70 -27.15
CA ASN A 241 -4.42 21.07 -27.83
C ASN A 241 -4.16 19.64 -27.38
N MET A 242 -5.14 19.01 -26.73
CA MET A 242 -5.06 17.63 -26.26
C MET A 242 -5.67 16.69 -27.29
N SER A 243 -5.14 15.46 -27.41
CA SER A 243 -5.64 14.49 -28.41
C SER A 243 -6.96 13.83 -28.00
N GLY A 244 -7.31 13.90 -26.71
CA GLY A 244 -8.60 13.44 -26.21
C GLY A 244 -8.84 13.85 -24.77
N MET A 245 -10.10 13.86 -24.37
CA MET A 245 -10.53 14.23 -23.03
C MET A 245 -11.81 13.47 -22.65
N SER A 246 -11.87 12.96 -21.42
CA SER A 246 -13.07 12.37 -20.84
C SER A 246 -13.69 13.36 -19.85
N TYR A 247 -14.85 13.91 -20.20
CA TYR A 247 -15.55 14.94 -19.42
C TYR A 247 -16.93 14.45 -18.95
N SER A 248 -17.31 14.83 -17.73
CA SER A 248 -18.66 14.62 -17.21
C SER A 248 -19.12 15.81 -16.37
N TYR A 249 -20.44 16.02 -16.27
CA TYR A 249 -21.01 17.06 -15.43
C TYR A 249 -21.88 16.44 -14.32
N GLY A 250 -21.58 16.76 -13.06
CA GLY A 250 -22.40 16.38 -11.91
C GLY A 250 -22.26 14.92 -11.44
N ASP A 251 -21.44 14.09 -12.07
CA ASP A 251 -21.28 12.66 -11.76
C ASP A 251 -20.71 12.42 -10.34
N GLN A 252 -19.72 13.21 -9.94
CA GLN A 252 -19.04 13.09 -8.64
C GLN A 252 -19.73 13.87 -7.51
N ARG A 253 -20.98 14.31 -7.68
CA ARG A 253 -21.74 15.01 -6.63
C ARG A 253 -21.83 14.14 -5.38
N LEU A 254 -21.78 14.76 -4.20
CA LEU A 254 -21.96 14.10 -2.91
C LEU A 254 -22.71 15.05 -1.98
N ASN A 255 -23.88 14.64 -1.48
CA ASN A 255 -24.71 15.45 -0.57
C ASN A 255 -25.07 14.72 0.73
N ARG A 256 -24.50 13.54 0.96
CA ARG A 256 -24.52 12.83 2.24
C ARG A 256 -23.26 11.97 2.39
N LEU A 257 -22.50 12.16 3.45
CA LEU A 257 -21.39 11.29 3.81
C LEU A 257 -21.63 10.66 5.17
N THR A 258 -21.42 9.36 5.26
CA THR A 258 -21.33 8.64 6.53
C THR A 258 -19.89 8.23 6.78
N VAL A 259 -19.33 8.58 7.93
CA VAL A 259 -18.03 8.11 8.41
C VAL A 259 -18.28 7.11 9.53
N LEU A 260 -17.75 5.90 9.37
CA LEU A 260 -17.74 4.86 10.39
C LEU A 260 -16.41 4.91 11.11
N MET A 261 -16.43 5.21 12.40
CA MET A 261 -15.26 5.16 13.28
C MET A 261 -15.47 4.11 14.37
N ARG A 262 -14.39 3.54 14.92
CA ARG A 262 -14.51 2.52 15.96
C ARG A 262 -13.86 3.01 17.25
N PRO A 263 -14.62 3.43 18.28
CA PRO A 263 -14.02 3.85 19.54
C PRO A 263 -13.37 2.67 20.26
N ARG A 264 -12.34 2.97 21.05
CA ARG A 264 -11.60 1.98 21.86
C ARG A 264 -11.86 2.22 23.34
N GLU A 265 -11.94 1.15 24.10
CA GLU A 265 -11.96 1.18 25.56
C GLU A 265 -10.76 0.45 26.12
N ILE A 266 -10.08 1.08 27.07
CA ILE A 266 -8.93 0.52 27.74
C ILE A 266 -9.42 -0.25 28.96
N GLY A 267 -9.14 -1.55 29.02
CA GLY A 267 -9.45 -2.36 30.19
C GLY A 267 -8.42 -2.23 31.32
N GLU A 268 -8.71 -2.91 32.43
CA GLU A 268 -7.86 -2.95 33.62
C GLU A 268 -6.60 -3.80 33.43
N ARG A 269 -5.57 -3.50 34.21
CA ARG A 269 -4.30 -4.25 34.23
C ARG A 269 -4.46 -5.59 34.97
N ASP A 270 -3.63 -6.59 34.65
CA ASP A 270 -3.70 -7.95 35.20
C ASP A 270 -5.07 -8.64 34.98
N THR A 271 -5.76 -8.30 33.90
CA THR A 271 -6.99 -8.99 33.48
C THR A 271 -6.63 -10.34 32.86
N LEU A 272 -7.38 -11.40 33.14
CA LEU A 272 -7.23 -12.70 32.47
C LEU A 272 -7.71 -12.57 31.01
N LEU A 273 -6.80 -12.74 30.06
CA LEU A 273 -7.07 -12.54 28.63
C LEU A 273 -7.29 -13.83 27.86
N TRP A 274 -6.62 -14.90 28.29
CA TRP A 274 -6.75 -16.20 27.64
C TRP A 274 -6.44 -17.31 28.63
N GLN A 275 -7.16 -18.43 28.50
CA GLN A 275 -6.92 -19.64 29.27
C GLN A 275 -7.07 -20.88 28.39
N LEU A 276 -6.17 -21.85 28.61
CA LEU A 276 -6.22 -23.16 27.97
C LEU A 276 -7.50 -23.91 28.37
N GLN A 277 -8.28 -24.28 27.35
CA GLN A 277 -9.49 -25.10 27.49
C GLN A 277 -9.11 -26.58 27.44
N GLY A 278 -8.72 -27.13 28.59
CA GLY A 278 -8.33 -28.53 28.75
C GLY A 278 -6.84 -28.73 28.94
N GLU A 279 -6.38 -29.96 28.73
CA GLU A 279 -4.99 -30.35 28.94
C GLU A 279 -4.32 -30.62 27.60
N LEU A 280 -3.07 -30.19 27.46
CA LEU A 280 -2.28 -30.41 26.25
C LEU A 280 -1.10 -31.33 26.55
N ARG A 281 -1.05 -32.49 25.89
CA ARG A 281 0.06 -33.44 26.00
C ARG A 281 1.23 -33.01 25.12
N LEU A 282 2.40 -32.86 25.72
CA LEU A 282 3.67 -32.62 25.05
C LEU A 282 4.49 -33.90 25.06
N GLU A 283 4.87 -34.39 23.88
CA GLU A 283 5.70 -35.57 23.75
C GLU A 283 7.12 -35.33 24.29
N GLN A 284 7.82 -36.42 24.59
CA GLN A 284 9.22 -36.34 25.03
C GLN A 284 10.11 -35.68 23.96
N ARG A 285 11.05 -34.82 24.37
CA ARG A 285 11.99 -34.12 23.49
C ARG A 285 11.32 -33.43 22.30
N SER A 286 10.18 -32.79 22.56
CA SER A 286 9.39 -32.12 21.53
C SER A 286 9.30 -30.62 21.78
N GLU A 287 9.10 -29.90 20.68
CA GLU A 287 8.70 -28.50 20.69
C GLU A 287 7.35 -28.39 19.99
N LEU A 288 6.42 -27.64 20.57
CA LEU A 288 5.11 -27.40 20.00
C LEU A 288 4.87 -25.90 19.86
N PRO A 289 4.79 -25.36 18.63
CA PRO A 289 4.36 -23.99 18.42
C PRO A 289 2.86 -23.86 18.70
N LEU A 290 2.48 -22.80 19.41
CA LEU A 290 1.10 -22.50 19.76
C LEU A 290 0.81 -21.03 19.49
N THR A 291 -0.31 -20.74 18.81
CA THR A 291 -0.79 -19.37 18.60
C THR A 291 -2.03 -19.15 19.46
N LEU A 292 -1.93 -18.25 20.43
CA LEU A 292 -3.03 -17.80 21.26
C LEU A 292 -3.73 -16.65 20.55
N ARG A 293 -5.04 -16.77 20.31
CA ARG A 293 -5.86 -15.66 19.79
C ARG A 293 -6.62 -15.03 20.93
N LEU A 294 -6.57 -13.70 21.01
CA LEU A 294 -7.25 -12.91 22.03
C LEU A 294 -8.62 -12.52 21.50
N VAL A 295 -9.64 -13.14 22.05
CA VAL A 295 -11.03 -12.92 21.68
C VAL A 295 -11.89 -12.78 22.93
N ASP A 296 -12.90 -11.92 22.86
CA ASP A 296 -13.87 -11.75 23.93
C ASP A 296 -14.89 -12.90 23.99
N GLU A 297 -15.87 -12.80 24.89
CA GLU A 297 -16.93 -13.80 25.07
C GLU A 297 -17.82 -13.96 23.82
N GLN A 298 -17.87 -12.95 22.95
CA GLN A 298 -18.59 -12.93 21.69
C GLN A 298 -17.70 -13.35 20.51
N ASN A 299 -16.49 -13.85 20.78
CA ASN A 299 -15.49 -14.26 19.81
C ASN A 299 -15.02 -13.12 18.88
N GLN A 300 -15.09 -11.87 19.33
CA GLN A 300 -14.49 -10.72 18.66
C GLN A 300 -13.04 -10.52 19.12
N PRO A 301 -12.11 -10.25 18.21
CA PRO A 301 -10.73 -9.99 18.58
C PRO A 301 -10.61 -8.68 19.37
N PHE A 302 -9.80 -8.69 20.42
CA PHE A 302 -9.40 -7.49 21.15
C PHE A 302 -7.87 -7.36 21.19
N GLY A 303 -7.39 -6.14 21.45
CA GLY A 303 -5.97 -5.83 21.48
C GLY A 303 -5.31 -6.07 22.84
N LEU A 304 -4.04 -6.46 22.85
CA LEU A 304 -3.17 -6.55 24.03
C LEU A 304 -2.37 -5.26 24.15
N LEU A 305 -2.82 -4.34 25.00
CA LEU A 305 -2.14 -3.07 25.22
C LEU A 305 -0.85 -3.23 26.05
N ALA A 306 -0.88 -4.12 27.04
CA ALA A 306 0.30 -4.46 27.82
C ALA A 306 0.26 -5.94 28.25
N PHE A 307 1.39 -6.63 28.10
CA PHE A 307 1.58 -7.96 28.67
C PHE A 307 2.06 -7.85 30.11
N ASP A 308 1.39 -8.54 31.04
CA ASP A 308 1.80 -8.55 32.44
C ASP A 308 2.51 -9.85 32.82
N ARG A 309 1.87 -11.00 32.60
CA ARG A 309 2.45 -12.30 32.94
C ARG A 309 1.78 -13.47 32.22
N LEU A 310 2.54 -14.55 32.12
CA LEU A 310 2.08 -15.86 31.66
C LEU A 310 2.24 -16.87 32.79
N VAL A 311 1.16 -17.54 33.18
CA VAL A 311 1.17 -18.58 34.21
C VAL A 311 1.00 -19.92 33.53
N SER A 312 1.95 -20.83 33.74
CA SER A 312 1.88 -22.19 33.21
C SER A 312 2.06 -23.24 34.32
N ARG A 313 1.47 -24.42 34.13
CA ARG A 313 1.66 -25.58 35.02
C ARG A 313 1.76 -26.86 34.20
N PHE A 314 2.85 -27.59 34.39
CA PHE A 314 3.07 -28.91 33.78
C PHE A 314 2.94 -30.02 34.82
N GLN A 315 2.43 -31.17 34.41
CA GLN A 315 2.26 -32.35 35.25
C GLN A 315 2.64 -33.64 34.51
N ARG A 316 3.00 -34.67 35.27
CA ARG A 316 3.39 -35.99 34.73
C ARG A 316 2.21 -36.85 34.28
N ALA A 317 1.02 -36.56 34.78
CA ALA A 317 -0.21 -37.31 34.53
C ALA A 317 -1.38 -36.34 34.34
N PRO A 318 -2.43 -36.73 33.59
CA PRO A 318 -3.62 -35.90 33.40
C PRO A 318 -4.44 -35.74 34.69
N GLU A 319 -5.42 -34.83 34.66
CA GLU A 319 -6.47 -34.60 35.67
C GLU A 319 -6.01 -34.01 37.01
N ASN A 320 -4.99 -33.13 37.04
CA ASN A 320 -4.47 -32.53 38.28
C ASN A 320 -3.97 -33.56 39.34
N ARG A 321 -3.78 -34.83 38.96
CA ARG A 321 -3.36 -35.92 39.85
C ARG A 321 -1.84 -36.16 39.85
N GLY A 322 -1.10 -35.44 39.00
CA GLY A 322 0.35 -35.57 38.87
C GLY A 322 1.14 -34.57 39.72
N TYR A 323 2.38 -34.91 40.04
CA TYR A 323 3.33 -33.95 40.59
C TYR A 323 3.59 -32.82 39.59
N THR A 324 3.63 -31.57 40.08
CA THR A 324 3.98 -30.41 39.25
C THR A 324 5.45 -30.50 38.83
N ILE A 325 5.70 -30.28 37.55
CA ILE A 325 7.04 -30.30 36.95
C ILE A 325 7.41 -28.88 36.54
N ASN A 326 8.55 -28.39 37.03
CA ASN A 326 9.10 -27.07 36.68
C ASN A 326 10.45 -27.16 35.96
N GLU A 327 11.07 -28.34 35.89
CA GLU A 327 12.39 -28.55 35.31
C GLU A 327 12.29 -29.17 33.91
N ASP A 328 13.16 -28.71 33.00
CA ASP A 328 13.27 -29.17 31.61
C ASP A 328 11.98 -29.02 30.77
N VAL A 329 11.08 -28.16 31.22
CA VAL A 329 9.87 -27.74 30.52
C VAL A 329 9.81 -26.21 30.54
N ALA A 330 9.44 -25.60 29.41
CA ALA A 330 9.35 -24.15 29.30
C ALA A 330 8.23 -23.71 28.37
N VAL A 331 7.68 -22.53 28.66
CA VAL A 331 6.84 -21.78 27.74
C VAL A 331 7.61 -20.52 27.36
N GLU A 332 8.01 -20.43 26.10
CA GLU A 332 8.77 -19.32 25.56
C GLU A 332 7.86 -18.47 24.67
N ILE A 333 7.83 -17.15 24.89
CA ILE A 333 7.11 -16.23 24.00
C ILE A 333 8.01 -15.99 22.79
N THR A 334 7.61 -16.49 21.63
CA THR A 334 8.37 -16.26 20.39
C THR A 334 8.00 -14.93 19.75
N ARG A 335 6.75 -14.48 19.91
CA ARG A 335 6.28 -13.19 19.39
C ARG A 335 5.11 -12.64 20.20
N LEU A 336 5.13 -11.32 20.42
CA LEU A 336 4.04 -10.57 21.02
C LEU A 336 3.32 -9.74 19.96
N GLY A 337 2.05 -10.09 19.68
CA GLY A 337 1.15 -9.33 18.82
C GLY A 337 0.02 -8.68 19.63
N MET A 338 -0.76 -7.84 18.96
CA MET A 338 -1.94 -7.16 19.55
C MET A 338 -3.10 -8.13 19.74
N THR A 339 -3.48 -8.87 18.70
CA THR A 339 -4.65 -9.78 18.72
C THR A 339 -4.26 -11.23 18.92
N SER A 340 -2.96 -11.53 18.88
CA SER A 340 -2.45 -12.89 19.02
C SER A 340 -1.06 -12.92 19.68
N LEU A 341 -0.76 -14.04 20.34
CA LEU A 341 0.53 -14.32 20.97
C LEU A 341 1.07 -15.63 20.41
N GLU A 342 2.29 -15.64 19.90
CA GLU A 342 2.95 -16.87 19.48
C GLU A 342 3.86 -17.37 20.61
N LEU A 343 3.63 -18.62 21.00
CA LEU A 343 4.36 -19.31 22.04
C LEU A 343 5.04 -20.56 21.47
N ARG A 344 6.16 -20.93 22.07
CA ARG A 344 6.81 -22.22 21.87
C ARG A 344 6.82 -22.97 23.20
N LEU A 345 6.17 -24.12 23.22
CA LEU A 345 6.19 -25.05 24.33
C LEU A 345 7.37 -26.01 24.13
N VAL A 346 8.26 -26.11 25.10
CA VAL A 346 9.46 -26.94 25.01
C VAL A 346 9.41 -28.01 26.09
N ASN A 347 9.51 -29.28 25.70
CA ASN A 347 9.72 -30.41 26.61
C ASN A 347 11.07 -31.07 26.31
N ARG A 348 12.07 -30.83 27.16
CA ARG A 348 13.42 -31.44 27.04
C ARG A 348 13.54 -32.78 27.76
N ARG A 349 12.49 -33.19 28.49
CA ARG A 349 12.49 -34.44 29.26
C ARG A 349 12.42 -35.66 28.34
N ARG A 350 12.80 -36.81 28.91
CA ARG A 350 12.68 -38.14 28.27
C ARG A 350 11.32 -38.79 28.49
N GLU A 351 10.33 -38.02 28.92
CA GLU A 351 8.98 -38.49 29.20
C GLU A 351 7.98 -37.43 28.72
N ALA A 352 6.77 -37.86 28.37
CA ALA A 352 5.68 -36.96 28.02
C ALA A 352 5.19 -36.21 29.27
N VAL A 353 4.78 -34.96 29.08
CA VAL A 353 4.23 -34.09 30.12
C VAL A 353 2.91 -33.48 29.65
N TYR A 354 2.05 -33.11 30.60
CA TYR A 354 0.75 -32.51 30.33
C TYR A 354 0.77 -31.06 30.83
N LEU A 355 0.52 -30.12 29.93
CA LEU A 355 0.26 -28.73 30.27
C LEU A 355 -1.20 -28.63 30.74
N THR A 356 -1.39 -28.47 32.06
CA THR A 356 -2.71 -28.47 32.71
C THR A 356 -3.25 -27.07 32.96
N LEU A 357 -2.37 -26.07 32.98
CA LEU A 357 -2.75 -24.66 33.13
C LEU A 357 -1.87 -23.84 32.20
N LEU A 358 -2.49 -22.99 31.40
CA LEU A 358 -1.83 -21.88 30.72
C LEU A 358 -2.80 -20.71 30.73
N GLN A 359 -2.42 -19.65 31.43
CA GLN A 359 -3.20 -18.43 31.58
C GLN A 359 -2.35 -17.21 31.20
N LEU A 360 -2.93 -16.34 30.39
CA LEU A 360 -2.33 -15.09 29.96
C LEU A 360 -3.01 -13.92 30.66
N TYR A 361 -2.22 -13.07 31.31
CA TYR A 361 -2.69 -11.86 31.96
C TYR A 361 -2.09 -10.62 31.32
N GLY A 362 -2.88 -9.57 31.21
CA GLY A 362 -2.46 -8.31 30.63
C GLY A 362 -3.53 -7.24 30.70
N LYS A 363 -3.29 -6.16 29.96
CA LYS A 363 -4.20 -5.02 29.81
C LYS A 363 -4.89 -5.09 28.44
N PRO A 364 -6.20 -5.36 28.38
CA PRO A 364 -6.92 -5.46 27.11
C PRO A 364 -7.29 -4.07 26.56
N LEU A 365 -7.46 -4.01 25.24
CA LEU A 365 -8.00 -2.89 24.48
C LEU A 365 -9.22 -3.40 23.72
N TYR A 366 -10.40 -3.06 24.22
CA TYR A 366 -11.66 -3.48 23.61
C TYR A 366 -12.03 -2.54 22.48
N ARG A 367 -12.57 -3.11 21.41
CA ARG A 367 -13.09 -2.38 20.26
C ARG A 367 -14.61 -2.45 20.28
N HIS A 368 -15.23 -1.29 20.28
CA HIS A 368 -16.69 -1.18 20.28
C HIS A 368 -17.27 -1.21 18.87
N ASP A 369 -18.59 -1.33 18.81
CA ASP A 369 -19.37 -1.18 17.59
C ASP A 369 -19.06 0.16 16.89
N PRO A 370 -19.12 0.19 15.55
CA PRO A 370 -18.84 1.40 14.80
C PRO A 370 -19.83 2.51 15.16
N LEU A 371 -19.30 3.69 15.42
CA LEU A 371 -20.05 4.93 15.54
C LEU A 371 -20.19 5.57 14.15
N GLU A 372 -21.42 5.88 13.76
CA GLU A 372 -21.72 6.55 12.50
C GLU A 372 -21.79 8.07 12.69
N ILE A 373 -20.93 8.81 12.00
CA ILE A 373 -20.99 10.26 11.91
C ILE A 373 -21.52 10.63 10.52
N VAL A 374 -22.63 11.35 10.48
CA VAL A 374 -23.32 11.69 9.22
C VAL A 374 -23.29 13.20 9.00
N GLU A 375 -22.79 13.61 7.84
CA GLU A 375 -22.90 14.98 7.34
C GLU A 375 -23.73 15.00 6.06
N ALA A 376 -24.61 15.98 5.93
CA ALA A 376 -25.62 16.02 4.87
C ALA A 376 -25.93 17.45 4.44
N ASP A 377 -26.08 17.65 3.13
CA ASP A 377 -26.61 18.87 2.53
C ASP A 377 -28.10 18.66 2.19
N GLY A 378 -28.98 19.16 3.05
CA GLY A 378 -30.43 19.00 2.90
C GLY A 378 -30.99 19.71 1.67
N GLU A 379 -30.47 20.90 1.33
CA GLU A 379 -30.90 21.65 0.15
C GLU A 379 -30.52 20.89 -1.13
N GLY A 380 -29.26 20.45 -1.22
CA GLY A 380 -28.79 19.67 -2.36
C GLY A 380 -29.51 18.31 -2.52
N GLN A 381 -29.99 17.71 -1.43
CA GLN A 381 -30.82 16.50 -1.51
C GLN A 381 -32.21 16.78 -2.09
N TYR A 382 -32.83 17.90 -1.73
CA TYR A 382 -34.12 18.30 -2.28
C TYR A 382 -34.02 18.69 -3.75
N VAL A 383 -33.00 19.49 -4.11
CA VAL A 383 -32.83 20.00 -5.47
C VAL A 383 -32.33 18.92 -6.44
N TYR A 384 -31.39 18.08 -6.00
CA TYR A 384 -30.67 17.18 -6.90
C TYR A 384 -30.86 15.68 -6.62
N GLY A 385 -31.56 15.30 -5.54
CA GLY A 385 -31.73 13.92 -5.10
C GLY A 385 -30.55 13.36 -4.31
N LEU A 386 -30.77 12.26 -3.59
CA LEU A 386 -29.79 11.65 -2.69
C LEU A 386 -28.59 11.03 -3.45
N LYS A 387 -27.38 11.42 -3.08
CA LYS A 387 -26.12 10.81 -3.53
C LYS A 387 -25.19 10.67 -2.34
N GLN A 388 -25.01 9.43 -1.90
CA GLN A 388 -24.35 9.10 -0.63
C GLN A 388 -23.05 8.32 -0.83
N LEU A 389 -22.13 8.47 0.12
CA LEU A 389 -20.90 7.69 0.23
C LEU A 389 -20.68 7.33 1.70
N SER A 390 -20.20 6.12 1.95
CA SER A 390 -19.81 5.64 3.28
C SER A 390 -18.31 5.41 3.31
N LEU A 391 -17.63 5.94 4.32
CA LEU A 391 -16.21 5.73 4.56
C LEU A 391 -16.04 4.96 5.86
N ASP A 392 -15.38 3.81 5.80
CA ASP A 392 -14.98 3.06 6.98
C ASP A 392 -13.54 3.43 7.35
N LEU A 393 -13.37 4.15 8.46
CA LEU A 393 -12.10 4.70 8.92
C LEU A 393 -11.76 4.07 10.29
N PRO A 394 -11.35 2.78 10.33
CA PRO A 394 -11.17 2.04 11.57
C PRO A 394 -10.14 2.66 12.50
N ALA A 395 -9.08 3.30 12.00
CA ALA A 395 -8.04 3.86 12.85
C ALA A 395 -8.45 5.17 13.56
N LEU A 396 -9.54 5.83 13.12
CA LEU A 396 -10.04 7.03 13.78
C LEU A 396 -10.74 6.70 15.09
N SER A 397 -10.43 7.51 16.09
CA SER A 397 -11.02 7.44 17.45
C SER A 397 -11.56 8.79 17.94
N ASP A 398 -11.30 9.87 17.22
CA ASP A 398 -11.80 11.21 17.53
C ASP A 398 -13.00 11.59 16.65
N VAL A 399 -14.11 11.91 17.30
CA VAL A 399 -15.38 12.28 16.67
C VAL A 399 -15.25 13.62 15.94
N VAL A 400 -14.48 14.55 16.49
CA VAL A 400 -14.30 15.89 15.92
C VAL A 400 -13.61 15.79 14.56
N THR A 401 -12.50 15.06 14.51
CA THR A 401 -11.77 14.77 13.26
C THR A 401 -12.66 14.05 12.23
N ALA A 402 -13.41 13.03 12.65
CA ALA A 402 -14.30 12.30 11.75
C ALA A 402 -15.39 13.21 11.13
N ARG A 403 -15.96 14.11 11.94
CA ARG A 403 -16.94 15.10 11.48
C ARG A 403 -16.32 16.11 10.52
N ALA A 404 -15.12 16.60 10.83
CA ALA A 404 -14.40 17.54 9.95
C ALA A 404 -14.12 16.94 8.57
N PHE A 405 -13.73 15.66 8.50
CA PHE A 405 -13.59 14.94 7.23
C PHE A 405 -14.90 14.86 6.46
N ALA A 406 -16.00 14.55 7.15
CA ALA A 406 -17.31 14.45 6.52
C ALA A 406 -17.81 15.78 5.97
N ALA A 407 -17.65 16.86 6.74
CA ALA A 407 -18.01 18.21 6.32
C ALA A 407 -17.18 18.65 5.10
N TYR A 408 -15.86 18.45 5.14
CA TYR A 408 -14.97 18.79 4.03
C TYR A 408 -15.39 18.09 2.72
N GLU A 409 -15.65 16.78 2.76
CA GLU A 409 -16.04 15.99 1.59
C GLU A 409 -17.38 16.40 0.99
N VAL A 410 -18.37 16.71 1.84
CA VAL A 410 -19.68 17.20 1.38
C VAL A 410 -19.54 18.60 0.79
N LEU A 411 -18.84 19.52 1.47
CA LEU A 411 -18.67 20.90 1.00
C LEU A 411 -18.01 20.98 -0.38
N ARG A 412 -16.96 20.18 -0.63
CA ARG A 412 -16.26 20.18 -1.92
C ARG A 412 -17.08 19.59 -3.08
N ARG A 413 -18.11 18.80 -2.80
CA ARG A 413 -18.86 18.00 -3.82
C ARG A 413 -20.38 18.17 -3.80
N LYS A 414 -20.94 19.03 -2.95
CA LYS A 414 -22.39 19.25 -2.86
C LYS A 414 -23.01 19.77 -4.16
N HIS A 415 -22.29 20.62 -4.89
CA HIS A 415 -22.77 21.22 -6.14
C HIS A 415 -22.33 20.40 -7.37
N PRO A 416 -23.22 20.24 -8.39
CA PRO A 416 -22.83 19.62 -9.65
C PRO A 416 -21.78 20.49 -10.35
N ARG A 417 -20.71 19.86 -10.83
CA ARG A 417 -19.63 20.53 -11.55
C ARG A 417 -19.12 19.68 -12.71
N GLY A 418 -18.62 20.35 -13.74
CA GLY A 418 -17.86 19.73 -14.82
C GLY A 418 -16.51 19.23 -14.33
N LEU A 419 -16.19 17.98 -14.61
CA LEU A 419 -14.94 17.32 -14.24
C LEU A 419 -14.36 16.58 -15.44
N ILE A 420 -13.05 16.72 -15.60
CA ILE A 420 -12.26 15.91 -16.51
C ILE A 420 -11.73 14.71 -15.72
N HIS A 421 -12.03 13.51 -16.19
CA HIS A 421 -11.59 12.25 -15.58
C HIS A 421 -10.29 11.75 -16.17
N SER A 422 -10.11 11.92 -17.49
CA SER A 422 -8.87 11.59 -18.16
C SER A 422 -8.54 12.54 -19.29
N LEU A 423 -7.24 12.67 -19.56
CA LEU A 423 -6.66 13.48 -20.62
C LEU A 423 -5.72 12.62 -21.46
N ARG A 424 -5.82 12.69 -22.78
CA ARG A 424 -4.93 12.02 -23.72
C ARG A 424 -4.02 13.00 -24.43
N LEU A 425 -2.76 12.64 -24.54
CA LEU A 425 -1.72 13.42 -25.21
C LEU A 425 -0.95 12.55 -26.20
N ASP A 426 -0.53 13.17 -27.31
CA ASP A 426 0.48 12.62 -28.22
C ASP A 426 1.84 13.27 -27.90
N ALA A 427 2.85 12.45 -27.62
CA ALA A 427 4.19 12.94 -27.30
C ALA A 427 4.89 13.60 -28.50
N ARG A 428 4.37 13.49 -29.73
CA ARG A 428 4.84 14.27 -30.88
C ARG A 428 4.56 15.76 -30.71
N GLU A 429 3.43 16.10 -30.10
CA GLU A 429 3.02 17.48 -29.83
C GLU A 429 3.45 17.94 -28.43
N HIS A 430 3.37 17.05 -27.44
CA HIS A 430 3.59 17.36 -26.02
C HIS A 430 4.79 16.64 -25.40
N GLY A 431 5.81 16.30 -26.20
CA GLY A 431 6.87 15.38 -25.80
C GLY A 431 7.65 15.74 -24.54
N SER A 432 7.90 17.03 -24.27
CA SER A 432 8.56 17.43 -23.01
C SER A 432 7.69 17.08 -21.80
N THR A 433 6.42 17.45 -21.84
CA THR A 433 5.49 17.32 -20.72
C THR A 433 5.02 15.88 -20.54
N ALA A 434 4.74 15.17 -21.64
CA ALA A 434 4.39 13.75 -21.63
C ALA A 434 5.48 12.86 -21.00
N LEU A 435 6.75 13.31 -21.04
CA LEU A 435 7.87 12.61 -20.42
C LEU A 435 8.20 13.13 -19.01
N SER A 436 8.02 14.42 -18.72
CA SER A 436 8.46 15.02 -17.45
C SER A 436 7.39 15.07 -16.37
N ALA A 437 6.12 15.28 -16.72
CA ALA A 437 5.05 15.35 -15.73
C ALA A 437 4.80 13.96 -15.14
N ALA A 438 4.64 13.89 -13.82
CA ALA A 438 4.51 12.65 -13.06
C ALA A 438 3.26 12.65 -12.17
N LEU A 439 3.08 11.56 -11.42
CA LEU A 439 1.98 11.45 -10.46
C LEU A 439 2.03 12.59 -9.42
N PHE A 440 0.85 13.15 -9.16
CA PHE A 440 0.56 14.30 -8.30
C PHE A 440 1.16 15.65 -8.74
N ASP A 441 1.67 15.75 -9.97
CA ASP A 441 1.90 17.06 -10.58
C ASP A 441 0.57 17.75 -10.88
N ARG A 442 0.54 19.07 -10.66
CA ARG A 442 -0.63 19.90 -10.94
C ARG A 442 -0.57 20.41 -12.38
N ILE A 443 -1.66 20.27 -13.11
CA ILE A 443 -1.83 20.77 -14.48
C ILE A 443 -3.06 21.65 -14.58
N ARG A 444 -3.08 22.54 -15.57
CA ARG A 444 -4.22 23.41 -15.88
C ARG A 444 -4.79 23.01 -17.21
N VAL A 445 -6.11 22.88 -17.27
CA VAL A 445 -6.81 22.47 -18.48
C VAL A 445 -7.89 23.48 -18.86
N SER A 446 -7.86 23.88 -20.12
CA SER A 446 -8.90 24.63 -20.80
C SER A 446 -9.37 23.86 -22.03
N GLU A 447 -10.69 23.78 -22.22
CA GLU A 447 -11.33 23.20 -23.40
C GLU A 447 -12.61 23.96 -23.76
N SER A 448 -12.70 24.43 -25.00
CA SER A 448 -13.70 25.40 -25.43
C SER A 448 -15.08 24.79 -25.71
N GLN A 449 -15.18 23.55 -26.21
CA GLN A 449 -16.45 22.91 -26.55
C GLN A 449 -17.34 22.64 -25.33
N THR A 450 -16.74 22.19 -24.23
CA THR A 450 -17.42 21.92 -22.96
C THR A 450 -17.53 23.16 -22.07
N GLY A 451 -16.90 24.28 -22.47
CA GLY A 451 -16.83 25.50 -21.67
C GLY A 451 -15.97 25.34 -20.41
N HIS A 452 -15.04 24.37 -20.42
CA HIS A 452 -14.18 24.07 -19.29
C HIS A 452 -13.00 25.04 -19.28
N GLN A 453 -13.05 26.08 -18.46
CA GLN A 453 -12.06 27.17 -18.52
C GLN A 453 -11.08 27.13 -17.35
N ALA A 454 -9.79 26.97 -17.68
CA ALA A 454 -8.64 27.19 -16.81
C ALA A 454 -8.76 26.57 -15.40
N ARG A 455 -9.13 25.28 -15.34
CA ARG A 455 -9.22 24.56 -14.06
C ARG A 455 -7.99 23.70 -13.82
N ASP A 456 -7.65 23.57 -12.55
CA ASP A 456 -6.47 22.85 -12.12
C ASP A 456 -6.82 21.42 -11.69
N TYR A 457 -5.94 20.48 -12.03
CA TYR A 457 -6.06 19.06 -11.78
C TYR A 457 -4.72 18.49 -11.33
N PHE A 458 -4.75 17.44 -10.50
CA PHE A 458 -3.60 16.59 -10.23
C PHE A 458 -3.63 15.35 -11.13
N ILE A 459 -2.47 14.97 -11.67
CA ILE A 459 -2.30 13.70 -12.37
C ILE A 459 -2.26 12.58 -11.33
N ILE A 460 -3.34 11.84 -11.13
CA ILE A 460 -3.39 10.76 -10.12
C ILE A 460 -3.04 9.39 -10.70
N GLY A 461 -3.06 9.24 -12.02
CA GLY A 461 -2.66 8.02 -12.69
C GLY A 461 -2.14 8.34 -14.08
N GLU A 462 -1.25 7.50 -14.58
CA GLU A 462 -0.68 7.64 -15.92
C GLU A 462 -0.62 6.29 -16.61
N GLU A 463 -0.94 6.27 -17.90
CA GLU A 463 -0.83 5.11 -18.76
C GLU A 463 -0.14 5.53 -20.05
N HIS A 464 0.91 4.81 -20.42
CA HIS A 464 1.70 5.10 -21.61
C HIS A 464 1.60 3.94 -22.57
N HIS A 465 1.47 4.26 -23.86
CA HIS A 465 1.46 3.28 -24.93
C HIS A 465 2.43 3.70 -26.03
N ILE A 466 3.47 2.89 -26.22
CA ILE A 466 4.47 3.06 -27.24
C ILE A 466 4.38 1.93 -28.24
N ARG A 467 4.30 2.31 -29.52
CA ARG A 467 4.16 1.41 -30.66
C ARG A 467 5.24 1.67 -31.70
N ASP A 468 5.40 0.71 -32.60
CA ASP A 468 6.29 0.79 -33.76
C ASP A 468 7.74 1.11 -33.36
N GLY A 469 8.24 0.45 -32.31
CA GLY A 469 9.61 0.63 -31.83
C GLY A 469 9.93 2.04 -31.31
N GLY A 470 8.94 2.80 -30.86
CA GLY A 470 9.12 4.16 -30.33
C GLY A 470 8.59 5.27 -31.21
N ALA A 471 8.12 4.99 -32.43
CA ALA A 471 7.67 6.02 -33.37
C ALA A 471 6.35 6.71 -32.95
N THR A 472 5.53 6.02 -32.16
CA THR A 472 4.26 6.54 -31.65
C THR A 472 4.24 6.40 -30.14
N HIS A 473 3.98 7.49 -29.42
CA HIS A 473 3.87 7.50 -27.97
C HIS A 473 2.64 8.29 -27.54
N GLU A 474 1.65 7.58 -27.02
CA GLU A 474 0.43 8.11 -26.46
C GLU A 474 0.47 8.01 -24.94
N VAL A 475 -0.05 9.04 -24.27
CA VAL A 475 -0.18 9.08 -22.82
C VAL A 475 -1.63 9.37 -22.46
N GLU A 476 -2.19 8.59 -21.55
CA GLU A 476 -3.47 8.87 -20.91
C GLU A 476 -3.25 9.14 -19.41
N TRP A 477 -3.57 10.36 -18.98
CA TRP A 477 -3.56 10.72 -17.57
C TRP A 477 -4.95 10.61 -16.97
N THR A 478 -5.03 10.04 -15.77
CA THR A 478 -6.22 10.05 -14.91
C THR A 478 -6.11 11.25 -13.97
N LEU A 479 -7.19 12.03 -13.84
CA LEU A 479 -7.16 13.33 -13.16
C LEU A 479 -8.04 13.39 -11.90
N GLU A 480 -7.60 14.14 -10.90
CA GLU A 480 -8.37 14.56 -9.73
C GLU A 480 -8.41 16.09 -9.67
N PRO A 481 -9.56 16.75 -9.46
CA PRO A 481 -9.61 18.22 -9.41
C PRO A 481 -8.79 18.77 -8.24
N ALA A 482 -8.03 19.84 -8.48
CA ALA A 482 -7.34 20.57 -7.44
C ALA A 482 -8.30 21.58 -6.78
N ASP A 483 -8.59 21.38 -5.50
CA ASP A 483 -9.56 22.19 -4.74
C ASP A 483 -8.87 23.29 -3.87
N SER A 484 -7.56 23.55 -4.05
CA SER A 484 -6.74 24.40 -3.15
C SER A 484 -7.31 25.81 -2.91
N ASN A 485 -7.91 26.42 -3.93
CA ASN A 485 -8.35 27.83 -3.85
C ASN A 485 -9.72 28.00 -3.17
N ARG A 486 -10.23 26.95 -2.52
CA ARG A 486 -11.55 26.95 -1.88
C ARG A 486 -11.49 26.77 -0.37
N PHE A 487 -10.37 26.31 0.16
CA PHE A 487 -10.25 25.90 1.56
C PHE A 487 -9.01 26.52 2.18
N VAL A 488 -9.18 27.08 3.37
CA VAL A 488 -8.07 27.58 4.20
C VAL A 488 -7.79 26.58 5.31
N ILE A 489 -6.51 26.34 5.57
CA ILE A 489 -6.04 25.60 6.74
C ILE A 489 -5.76 26.64 7.83
N VAL A 490 -6.52 26.57 8.91
CA VAL A 490 -6.34 27.47 10.05
C VAL A 490 -4.94 27.20 10.64
N ASP A 491 -4.23 28.28 10.97
CA ASP A 491 -2.82 28.33 11.40
C ASP A 491 -1.76 28.18 10.28
N ASP A 492 -2.14 27.76 9.05
CA ASP A 492 -1.20 27.63 7.92
C ASP A 492 -1.49 28.61 6.75
N SER A 493 -2.70 29.21 6.63
CA SER A 493 -3.04 30.11 5.51
C SER A 493 -3.36 31.56 5.93
N LEU A 494 -3.09 32.52 5.02
CA LEU A 494 -3.54 33.91 5.12
C LEU A 494 -4.98 34.02 4.59
N ILE A 495 -5.91 34.61 5.35
CA ILE A 495 -7.34 34.71 5.00
C ILE A 495 -7.59 35.88 4.04
N GLY A 496 -8.34 35.66 2.95
CA GLY A 496 -8.79 36.65 1.96
C GLY A 496 -10.27 36.53 1.53
N ASP A 497 -10.72 37.44 0.65
CA ASP A 497 -12.14 37.72 0.34
C ASP A 497 -12.92 36.62 -0.44
N ARG A 498 -12.29 35.51 -0.83
CA ARG A 498 -12.94 34.39 -1.55
C ARG A 498 -12.89 33.05 -0.81
N ASP A 499 -12.46 33.07 0.44
CA ASP A 499 -12.11 31.85 1.17
C ASP A 499 -13.27 31.33 2.01
N GLU A 500 -13.57 30.03 1.92
CA GLU A 500 -14.46 29.36 2.88
C GLU A 500 -13.61 28.81 4.03
N VAL A 501 -13.85 29.33 5.24
CA VAL A 501 -13.12 28.93 6.46
C VAL A 501 -13.66 27.61 6.99
N LEU A 502 -12.82 26.58 7.01
CA LEU A 502 -13.05 25.41 7.84
C LEU A 502 -12.67 25.80 9.27
N ALA A 503 -13.68 26.14 10.10
CA ALA A 503 -13.44 26.43 11.50
C ALA A 503 -12.82 25.19 12.18
N PRO A 504 -11.75 25.35 12.98
CA PRO A 504 -11.36 24.30 13.92
C PRO A 504 -12.38 24.38 15.05
N TYR A 505 -13.20 23.34 15.19
CA TYR A 505 -13.97 23.15 16.42
C TYR A 505 -13.33 22.03 17.21
#